data_AF-A0A9E2E610-F1
#
_entry.id   AF-A0A9E2E610-F1
#
_cell.length_a   1.000
_cell.length_b   1.000
_cell.length_c   1.000
_cell.angle_alpha   90.00
_cell.angle_beta   90.00
_cell.angle_gamma   90.00
#
_symmetry.space_group_name_H-M   'P 1'
#
loop_
_entity.id
_entity.type
_entity.pdbx_description
1 polymer ?
#
loop_
_entity_poly.entity_id
_entity_poly.type
_entity_poly.pdbx_seq_one_letter_code
_entity_poly.pdbx_strand_id
1 'polypeptide(L)'
;MTLRNYLRRETTRRQALVKGYVVPDSSRCVQCGICSYNCPIGIDVRRHAWVGSPVKDNHCLTCGECVDRCPRGVLQFERTNIFDEKKFKLEDKK
;
A
#
# COMPACT_ATOMS: atom_id res chain seq x y z
N MET A 1 13.02 -27.83 -10.69
CA MET A 1 12.51 -26.52 -10.22
C MET A 1 11.62 -26.74 -9.01
N THR A 2 12.08 -26.42 -7.81
CA THR A 2 11.34 -26.64 -6.56
C THR A 2 10.14 -25.70 -6.46
N LEU A 3 8.98 -26.22 -6.07
CA LEU A 3 7.73 -25.47 -5.86
C LEU A 3 7.92 -24.23 -4.97
N ARG A 4 8.85 -24.30 -3.99
CA ARG A 4 9.27 -23.15 -3.16
C ARG A 4 9.82 -21.96 -3.95
N ASN A 5 10.57 -22.21 -5.03
CA ASN A 5 11.14 -21.15 -5.86
C ASN A 5 10.09 -20.50 -6.75
N TYR A 6 9.07 -21.26 -7.17
CA TYR A 6 7.92 -20.74 -7.92
C TYR A 6 7.07 -19.82 -7.01
N LEU A 7 6.71 -20.29 -5.81
CA LEU A 7 5.92 -19.50 -4.85
C LEU A 7 6.66 -18.24 -4.36
N ARG A 8 7.99 -18.29 -4.21
CA ARG A 8 8.81 -17.12 -3.83
C ARG A 8 8.90 -16.08 -4.96
N ARG A 9 8.82 -16.49 -6.22
CA ARG A 9 8.79 -15.55 -7.37
C ARG A 9 7.46 -14.79 -7.45
N GLU A 10 6.33 -15.41 -7.11
CA GLU A 10 5.02 -14.75 -7.18
C GLU A 10 4.84 -13.67 -6.10
N THR A 11 5.29 -13.90 -4.86
CA THR A 11 5.13 -12.92 -3.76
C THR A 11 5.94 -11.64 -4.00
N THR A 12 7.20 -11.76 -4.42
CA THR A 12 8.05 -10.61 -4.77
C THR A 12 7.46 -9.83 -5.96
N ARG A 13 6.91 -10.54 -6.96
CA ARG A 13 6.29 -9.91 -8.14
C ARG A 13 5.01 -9.14 -7.79
N ARG A 14 4.20 -9.63 -6.84
CA ARG A 14 3.01 -8.90 -6.34
C ARG A 14 3.39 -7.62 -5.58
N GLN A 15 4.45 -7.67 -4.77
CA GLN A 15 4.94 -6.50 -4.03
C GLN A 15 5.48 -5.40 -4.95
N ALA A 16 6.07 -5.76 -6.10
CA ALA A 16 6.65 -4.80 -7.05
C ALA A 16 5.61 -4.04 -7.90
N LEU A 17 4.34 -4.49 -7.94
CA LEU A 17 3.29 -3.91 -8.81
C LEU A 17 2.47 -2.79 -8.15
N VAL A 18 2.50 -2.67 -6.82
CA VAL A 18 1.73 -1.64 -6.10
C VAL A 18 2.42 -0.28 -6.31
N LYS A 19 1.82 0.56 -7.16
CA LYS A 19 2.36 1.85 -7.65
C LYS A 19 2.52 2.96 -6.59
N GLY A 20 2.21 2.67 -5.33
CA GLY A 20 2.29 3.60 -4.20
C GLY A 20 1.44 3.09 -3.05
N TYR A 21 1.78 3.44 -1.82
CA TYR A 21 0.97 3.11 -0.64
C TYR A 21 0.46 4.37 0.05
N VAL A 22 -0.68 4.24 0.71
CA VAL A 22 -1.27 5.34 1.48
C VAL A 22 -0.55 5.43 2.82
N VAL A 23 -0.01 6.61 3.14
CA VAL A 23 0.63 6.91 4.42
C VAL A 23 -0.30 7.79 5.26
N PRO A 24 -0.49 7.46 6.55
CA PRO A 24 -1.28 8.28 7.46
C PRO A 24 -0.42 9.25 8.29
N ASP A 25 -1.01 10.39 8.64
CA ASP A 25 -0.60 11.23 9.78
C ASP A 25 -1.49 10.91 10.99
N SER A 26 -1.04 9.97 11.84
CA SER A 26 -1.83 9.46 12.97
C SER A 26 -2.21 10.54 13.99
N SER A 27 -1.48 11.64 14.07
CA SER A 27 -1.74 12.74 15.01
C SER A 27 -3.10 13.41 14.81
N ARG A 28 -3.66 13.31 13.60
CA ARG A 28 -4.94 13.93 13.19
C ARG A 28 -6.10 12.94 13.10
N CYS A 29 -5.85 11.65 13.31
CA CYS A 29 -6.84 10.60 13.17
C CYS A 29 -7.79 10.57 14.37
N VAL A 30 -9.10 10.70 14.11
CA VAL A 30 -10.17 10.62 15.12
C VAL A 30 -10.95 9.30 15.06
N GLN A 31 -10.41 8.31 14.35
CA GLN A 31 -11.00 6.97 14.20
C GLN A 31 -12.45 6.91 13.68
N CYS A 32 -12.90 7.90 12.90
CA CYS A 32 -14.28 7.96 12.37
C CYS A 32 -14.70 6.79 11.46
N GLY A 33 -13.75 6.03 10.90
CA GLY A 33 -14.04 4.84 10.08
C GLY A 33 -14.47 5.07 8.63
N ILE A 34 -14.65 6.32 8.19
CA ILE A 34 -15.08 6.65 6.83
C ILE A 34 -14.14 6.07 5.76
N CYS A 35 -12.83 6.06 6.01
CA CYS A 35 -11.85 5.50 5.08
C CYS A 35 -12.00 3.97 4.89
N SER A 36 -12.23 3.21 5.97
CA SER A 36 -12.47 1.76 5.88
C SER A 36 -13.81 1.48 5.21
N TYR A 37 -14.86 2.26 5.53
CA TYR A 37 -16.18 2.09 4.95
C TYR A 37 -16.20 2.28 3.41
N ASN A 38 -15.45 3.26 2.91
CA ASN A 38 -15.36 3.53 1.47
C ASN A 38 -14.28 2.70 0.75
N CYS A 39 -13.60 1.77 1.43
CA CYS A 39 -12.63 0.92 0.77
C CYS A 39 -13.37 -0.15 -0.05
N PRO A 40 -13.26 -0.16 -1.40
CA PRO A 40 -14.04 -1.07 -2.25
C PRO A 40 -13.67 -2.55 -2.05
N ILE A 41 -12.52 -2.82 -1.43
CA ILE A 41 -12.02 -4.16 -1.14
C ILE A 41 -11.94 -4.47 0.37
N GLY A 42 -12.51 -3.59 1.20
CA GLY A 42 -12.67 -3.85 2.64
C GLY A 42 -11.39 -3.82 3.48
N ILE A 43 -10.34 -3.12 3.06
CA ILE A 43 -9.15 -2.90 3.92
C ILE A 43 -9.56 -2.03 5.12
N ASP A 44 -9.13 -2.41 6.34
CA ASP A 44 -9.34 -1.59 7.54
C ASP A 44 -8.35 -0.41 7.60
N VAL A 45 -8.50 0.55 6.69
CA VAL A 45 -7.66 1.75 6.58
C VAL A 45 -7.69 2.59 7.86
N ARG A 46 -8.80 2.61 8.60
CA ARG A 46 -8.94 3.30 9.90
C ARG A 46 -7.92 2.78 10.91
N ARG A 47 -7.70 1.46 10.98
CA ARG A 47 -6.67 0.89 11.88
C ARG A 47 -5.27 1.33 11.47
N HIS A 48 -4.97 1.31 10.17
CA HIS A 48 -3.71 1.84 9.63
C HIS A 48 -3.51 3.31 10.01
N ALA A 49 -4.54 4.14 9.82
CA ALA A 49 -4.53 5.55 10.15
C ALA A 49 -4.30 5.81 11.65
N TRP A 50 -4.93 5.02 12.51
CA TRP A 50 -4.78 5.13 13.96
C TRP A 50 -3.38 4.73 14.43
N VAL A 51 -2.85 3.61 13.93
CA VAL A 51 -1.53 3.10 14.32
C VAL A 51 -0.40 3.93 13.69
N GLY A 52 -0.69 4.75 12.68
CA GLY A 52 0.32 5.45 11.92
C GLY A 52 1.07 4.54 10.94
N SER A 53 0.48 3.40 10.56
CA SER A 53 1.10 2.46 9.65
C SER A 53 0.62 2.67 8.22
N PRO A 54 1.52 2.59 7.22
CA PRO A 54 1.13 2.68 5.83
C PRO A 54 0.26 1.50 5.40
N VAL A 55 -0.65 1.74 4.46
CA VAL A 55 -1.50 0.71 3.84
C VAL A 55 -0.68 -0.06 2.80
N LYS A 56 0.15 -0.99 3.28
CA LYS A 56 0.99 -1.88 2.46
C LYS A 56 0.30 -3.23 2.21
N ASP A 57 -0.93 -3.18 1.70
CA ASP A 57 -1.68 -4.37 1.32
C ASP A 57 -1.53 -4.64 -0.18
N ASN A 58 -1.23 -5.88 -0.57
CA ASN A 58 -1.09 -6.27 -1.97
C ASN A 58 -2.42 -6.20 -2.74
N HIS A 59 -3.56 -6.23 -2.04
CA HIS A 59 -4.87 -6.06 -2.64
C HIS A 59 -5.22 -4.60 -2.88
N CYS A 60 -4.52 -3.65 -2.25
CA CYS A 60 -4.79 -2.22 -2.40
C CYS A 60 -4.77 -1.82 -3.88
N LEU A 61 -5.93 -1.43 -4.39
CA LEU A 61 -6.12 -1.01 -5.79
C LEU A 61 -5.51 0.36 -6.08
N THR A 62 -4.99 1.06 -5.07
CA THR A 62 -4.52 2.45 -5.17
C THR A 62 -5.58 3.40 -5.74
N CYS A 63 -6.86 3.14 -5.44
CA CYS A 63 -8.00 3.87 -6.00
C CYS A 63 -8.19 5.30 -5.47
N GLY A 64 -7.72 5.60 -4.26
CA GLY A 64 -7.76 6.95 -3.68
C GLY A 64 -8.97 7.26 -2.80
N GLU A 65 -10.03 6.45 -2.78
CA GLU A 65 -11.25 6.74 -2.00
C GLU A 65 -10.97 7.02 -0.52
N CYS A 66 -10.06 6.29 0.12
CA CYS A 66 -9.73 6.52 1.52
C CYS A 66 -9.08 7.90 1.77
N VAL A 67 -8.29 8.40 0.81
CA VAL A 67 -7.66 9.72 0.85
C VAL A 67 -8.71 10.80 0.65
N ASP A 68 -9.51 10.68 -0.41
CA ASP A 68 -10.51 11.68 -0.80
C ASP A 68 -11.64 11.84 0.21
N ARG A 69 -12.06 10.73 0.83
CA ARG A 69 -13.16 10.71 1.80
C ARG A 69 -12.73 11.06 3.21
N CYS A 70 -11.44 11.22 3.49
CA CYS A 70 -10.99 11.53 4.84
C CYS A 70 -11.32 13.00 5.19
N PRO A 71 -12.30 13.27 6.07
CA PRO A 71 -12.71 14.66 6.37
C PRO A 71 -11.61 15.45 7.09
N ARG A 72 -10.68 14.73 7.73
CA ARG A 72 -9.54 15.30 8.45
C ARG A 72 -8.29 15.37 7.59
N GLY A 73 -8.28 14.90 6.33
CA GLY A 73 -7.11 14.90 5.46
C GLY A 73 -5.89 14.18 6.06
N VAL A 74 -6.13 13.05 6.74
CA VAL A 74 -5.10 12.26 7.45
C VAL A 74 -4.25 11.42 6.50
N LEU A 75 -4.80 11.04 5.36
CA LEU A 75 -4.23 10.05 4.46
C LEU A 75 -3.67 10.73 3.22
N GLN A 76 -2.51 10.29 2.75
CA GLN A 76 -1.88 10.78 1.52
C GLN A 76 -1.17 9.65 0.79
N PHE A 77 -0.98 9.77 -0.52
CA PHE A 77 -0.18 8.80 -1.29
C PHE A 77 1.31 9.13 -1.22
N GLU A 78 2.12 8.14 -0.86
CA GLU A 78 3.56 8.21 -1.03
C GLU A 78 3.94 7.67 -2.42
N ARG A 79 4.59 8.49 -3.24
CA ARG A 79 5.09 8.08 -4.56
C ARG A 79 6.30 7.18 -4.36
N THR A 80 6.23 5.94 -4.83
CA THR A 80 7.39 5.07 -4.91
C THR A 80 8.10 5.28 -6.26
N ASN A 81 9.42 5.50 -6.24
CA ASN A 81 10.26 5.69 -7.44
C ASN A 81 10.46 4.37 -8.20
N ILE A 82 9.37 3.77 -8.67
CA ILE A 82 9.39 2.47 -9.38
C ILE A 82 10.13 2.56 -10.73
N PHE A 83 10.30 3.77 -11.29
CA PHE A 83 11.09 4.00 -12.50
C PHE A 83 12.58 4.24 -12.26
N ASP A 84 13.11 3.95 -11.07
CA ASP A 84 14.56 3.79 -10.92
C ASP A 84 15.00 2.50 -11.66
N GLU A 85 15.33 2.65 -12.94
CA GLU A 85 15.85 1.60 -13.84
C GLU A 85 17.03 0.80 -13.24
N LYS A 86 17.65 1.30 -12.17
CA LYS A 86 18.76 0.66 -11.47
C LYS A 86 18.37 -0.61 -10.70
N LYS A 87 17.12 -0.81 -10.26
CA LYS A 87 16.78 -1.99 -9.44
C LYS A 87 16.58 -3.29 -10.23
N PHE A 88 16.13 -3.22 -11.48
CA PHE A 88 15.91 -4.42 -12.29
C PHE A 88 17.23 -5.16 -12.62
N LYS A 89 18.35 -4.43 -12.74
CA LYS A 89 19.66 -5.02 -13.08
C LYS A 89 20.43 -5.66 -11.91
N LEU A 90 19.98 -5.54 -10.66
CA LEU A 90 20.66 -6.17 -9.52
C LEU A 90 20.20 -7.62 -9.27
N GLU A 91 19.00 -8.01 -9.69
CA GLU A 91 18.50 -9.39 -9.50
C GLU A 91 18.86 -10.35 -10.64
N ASP A 92 19.29 -9.85 -11.81
CA ASP A 92 19.76 -10.68 -12.92
C ASP A 92 21.24 -11.09 -12.84
N LYS A 93 21.96 -10.67 -11.79
CA LYS A 93 23.40 -10.95 -11.59
C LYS A 93 23.73 -11.84 -10.39
N LYS A 94 22.76 -12.53 -9.79
CA LYS A 94 23.01 -13.45 -8.67
C LYS A 94 22.49 -14.86 -8.92
#